data_AF-A0A432UBG9-F1
#
_entry.id   AF-A0A432UBG9-F1
#
_cell.length_a   1.000
_cell.length_b   1.000
_cell.length_c   1.000
_cell.angle_alpha   90.00
_cell.angle_beta   90.00
_cell.angle_gamma   90.00
#
_symmetry.space_group_name_H-M   'P 1'
#
loop_
_entity.id
_entity.type
_entity.pdbx_description
1 polymer ?
#
loop_
_entity_poly.entity_id
_entity_poly.type
_entity_poly.pdbx_seq_one_letter_code
_entity_poly.pdbx_strand_id
1 'polypeptide(L)'
;MSLSPTDYFDLTTLTRHRTLFEGLFYVWEVLERLADYLREHLQPLPPEVPLAEPLREGLVFWEGEFLPFSEVKIFRKGRGFRILRRGEELSEAALVFPGAVFMDREVGLSPGVVVEPGALLYGPTLLGPGTEVRQGAYVRGEVLTGEGCVIGHTTEVKRALFLDRAKAGHFAYVGDSLLGREVNLGAGTKLANLRLTRGTVRVRVGGQEVDTGLRKLGAVLGDGVQTGCNSVTNPGTFLGPGSLVLPNVTVGPGVFPARSVIKK
;
A
#
# COMPACT_ATOMS: atom_id res chain seq x y z
N MET A 1 26.39 -3.84 7.28
CA MET A 1 25.29 -3.33 6.44
C MET A 1 24.38 -2.56 7.38
N SER A 2 24.11 -1.28 7.08
CA SER A 2 23.04 -0.55 7.77
C SER A 2 21.67 -1.13 7.37
N LEU A 3 20.65 -0.83 8.17
CA LEU A 3 19.25 -1.14 7.87
C LEU A 3 18.41 0.13 7.86
N SER A 4 19.04 1.23 7.47
CA SER A 4 18.41 2.54 7.35
C SER A 4 17.44 2.55 6.17
N PRO A 5 16.49 3.50 6.14
CA PRO A 5 15.62 3.66 4.98
C PRO A 5 16.35 3.78 3.64
N THR A 6 17.48 4.49 3.59
CA THR A 6 18.24 4.73 2.36
C THR A 6 18.94 3.49 1.81
N ASP A 7 19.01 2.41 2.59
CA ASP A 7 19.51 1.12 2.09
C ASP A 7 18.50 0.42 1.16
N TYR A 8 17.21 0.79 1.25
CA TYR A 8 16.10 0.14 0.54
C TYR A 8 15.37 1.09 -0.43
N PHE A 9 15.30 2.38 -0.09
CA PHE A 9 14.50 3.36 -0.83
C PHE A 9 15.36 4.54 -1.27
N ASP A 10 15.27 4.94 -2.54
CA ASP A 10 15.84 6.22 -2.96
C ASP A 10 14.89 7.36 -2.55
N LEU A 11 15.21 7.96 -1.41
CA LEU A 11 14.46 9.06 -0.80
C LEU A 11 14.76 10.42 -1.44
N THR A 12 15.75 10.52 -2.33
CA THR A 12 16.14 11.81 -2.94
C THR A 12 15.12 12.27 -3.98
N THR A 13 14.47 11.31 -4.62
CA THR A 13 13.46 11.54 -5.66
C THR A 13 12.04 11.36 -5.14
N LEU A 14 11.88 11.04 -3.85
CA LEU A 14 10.59 10.91 -3.20
C LEU A 14 10.02 12.31 -2.89
N THR A 15 9.03 12.73 -3.67
CA THR A 15 8.45 14.08 -3.61
C THR A 15 7.37 14.25 -2.56
N ARG A 16 6.77 13.14 -2.08
CA ARG A 16 5.74 13.10 -1.03
C ARG A 16 6.16 12.17 0.09
N HIS A 17 5.73 12.44 1.32
CA HIS A 17 5.94 11.56 2.47
C HIS A 17 7.40 11.31 2.88
N ARG A 18 8.37 12.08 2.35
CA ARG A 18 9.78 11.97 2.72
C ARG A 18 10.03 12.16 4.22
N THR A 19 9.28 13.06 4.85
CA THR A 19 9.35 13.36 6.29
C THR A 19 9.10 12.15 7.17
N LEU A 20 8.35 11.15 6.69
CA LEU A 20 8.09 9.89 7.41
C LEU A 20 9.39 9.12 7.72
N PHE A 21 10.43 9.30 6.89
CA PHE A 21 11.71 8.61 7.00
C PHE A 21 12.79 9.41 7.73
N GLU A 22 12.54 10.69 8.05
CA GLU A 22 13.54 11.56 8.63
C GLU A 22 13.89 11.14 10.07
N GLY A 23 15.19 11.10 10.35
CA GLY A 23 15.73 10.73 11.66
C GLY A 23 15.57 9.26 12.05
N LEU A 24 15.15 8.39 11.11
CA LEU A 24 15.07 6.95 11.36
C LEU A 24 16.44 6.28 11.31
N PHE A 25 16.68 5.40 12.28
CA PHE A 25 17.87 4.56 12.31
C PHE A 25 17.61 3.24 11.58
N TYR A 26 16.42 2.67 11.79
CA TYR A 26 15.97 1.44 11.17
C TYR A 26 14.76 1.68 10.28
N VAL A 27 14.75 1.04 9.10
CA VAL A 27 13.71 1.21 8.09
C VAL A 27 12.31 0.81 8.59
N TRP A 28 12.19 -0.16 9.51
CA TRP A 28 10.90 -0.62 10.02
C TRP A 28 10.26 0.32 11.06
N GLU A 29 11.02 1.26 11.63
CA GLU A 29 10.51 2.27 12.57
C GLU A 29 9.41 3.15 11.93
N VAL A 30 9.38 3.21 10.59
CA VAL A 30 8.28 3.81 9.81
C VAL A 30 6.91 3.26 10.24
N LEU A 31 6.80 1.96 10.50
CA LEU A 31 5.53 1.32 10.82
C LEU A 31 4.93 1.82 12.14
N GLU A 32 5.77 2.24 13.08
CA GLU A 32 5.32 2.78 14.37
C GLU A 32 4.83 4.22 14.25
N ARG A 33 5.33 4.97 13.26
CA ARG A 33 4.92 6.36 12.97
C ARG A 33 3.69 6.45 12.07
N LEU A 34 3.35 5.36 11.38
CA LEU A 34 2.43 5.39 10.25
C LEU A 34 1.03 5.86 10.62
N ALA A 35 0.49 5.41 11.75
CA ALA A 35 -0.86 5.76 12.17
C ALA A 35 -1.03 7.27 12.43
N ASP A 36 -0.09 7.87 13.17
CA ASP A 36 -0.14 9.30 13.50
C ASP A 36 0.14 10.16 12.27
N TYR A 37 1.15 9.76 11.47
CA TYR A 37 1.44 10.40 10.19
C TYR A 37 0.21 10.42 9.27
N LEU A 38 -0.52 9.31 9.17
CA LEU A 38 -1.73 9.23 8.36
C LEU A 38 -2.79 10.22 8.84
N ARG A 39 -3.08 10.29 10.13
CA ARG A 39 -4.10 11.20 10.69
C ARG A 39 -3.76 12.67 10.48
N GLU A 40 -2.48 13.02 10.50
CA GLU A 40 -2.02 14.38 10.22
C GLU A 40 -2.13 14.78 8.73
N HIS A 41 -2.10 13.81 7.81
CA HIS A 41 -1.99 14.07 6.38
C HIS A 41 -3.22 13.67 5.56
N LEU A 42 -4.18 12.94 6.13
CA LEU A 42 -5.42 12.57 5.46
C LEU A 42 -6.52 13.60 5.71
N GLN A 43 -7.34 13.82 4.69
CA GLN A 43 -8.65 14.44 4.86
C GLN A 43 -9.67 13.32 5.11
N PRO A 44 -10.40 13.32 6.24
CA PRO A 44 -11.43 12.32 6.51
C PRO A 44 -12.59 12.40 5.52
N LEU A 45 -13.28 11.29 5.33
CA LEU A 45 -14.51 11.24 4.55
C LEU A 45 -15.58 12.17 5.17
N PRO A 46 -16.27 12.99 4.38
CA PRO A 46 -17.35 13.86 4.86
C PRO A 46 -18.52 13.08 5.48
N PRO A 47 -19.25 13.65 6.47
CA PRO A 47 -20.33 12.98 7.21
C PRO A 47 -21.42 12.27 6.39
N GLU A 48 -21.67 12.72 5.17
CA GLU A 48 -22.66 12.18 4.25
C GLU A 48 -22.28 10.83 3.64
N VAL A 49 -20.99 10.46 3.62
CA VAL A 49 -20.56 9.14 3.14
C VAL A 49 -21.00 8.08 4.15
N PRO A 50 -21.78 7.06 3.76
CA PRO A 50 -22.23 6.03 4.70
C PRO A 50 -21.05 5.12 5.10
N LEU A 51 -21.15 4.56 6.31
CA LEU A 51 -20.17 3.64 6.87
C LEU A 51 -20.80 2.27 7.14
N ALA A 52 -19.96 1.23 7.10
CA ALA A 52 -20.34 -0.16 7.41
C ALA A 52 -21.48 -0.73 6.55
N GLU A 53 -21.77 -0.11 5.41
CA GLU A 53 -22.69 -0.63 4.40
C GLU A 53 -22.14 -0.38 2.98
N PRO A 54 -22.52 -1.21 1.99
CA PRO A 54 -22.14 -0.97 0.60
C PRO A 54 -22.76 0.31 0.05
N LEU A 55 -21.95 1.13 -0.61
CA LEU A 55 -22.44 2.29 -1.35
C LEU A 55 -23.49 1.90 -2.39
N ARG A 56 -24.67 2.49 -2.31
CA ARG A 56 -25.76 2.22 -3.27
C ARG A 56 -25.55 2.92 -4.61
N GLU A 57 -24.88 4.06 -4.58
CA GLU A 57 -24.54 4.87 -5.74
C GLU A 57 -23.04 5.18 -5.72
N GLY A 58 -22.45 5.36 -6.89
CA GLY A 58 -21.04 5.74 -7.02
C GLY A 58 -20.85 7.20 -6.68
N LEU A 59 -19.67 7.53 -6.19
CA LEU A 59 -19.32 8.88 -5.77
C LEU A 59 -18.06 9.35 -6.49
N VAL A 60 -18.06 10.61 -6.89
CA VAL A 60 -16.89 11.36 -7.35
C VAL A 60 -16.42 12.21 -6.19
N PHE A 61 -15.14 12.15 -5.84
CA PHE A 61 -14.52 13.09 -4.92
C PHE A 61 -13.66 14.09 -5.68
N TRP A 62 -13.97 15.38 -5.54
CA TRP A 62 -13.29 16.45 -6.27
C TRP A 62 -13.31 17.74 -5.45
N GLU A 63 -12.15 18.37 -5.27
CA GLU A 63 -11.98 19.63 -4.51
C GLU A 63 -12.60 19.64 -3.09
N GLY A 64 -12.62 18.50 -2.41
CA GLY A 64 -13.19 18.37 -1.07
C GLY A 64 -14.69 18.06 -1.04
N GLU A 65 -15.36 17.98 -2.19
CA GLU A 65 -16.78 17.65 -2.31
C GLU A 65 -16.98 16.22 -2.83
N PHE A 66 -18.02 15.55 -2.34
CA PHE A 66 -18.52 14.29 -2.91
C PHE A 66 -19.75 14.56 -3.78
N LEU A 67 -19.71 14.10 -5.02
CA LEU A 67 -20.79 14.22 -5.99
C LEU A 67 -21.29 12.82 -6.37
N PRO A 68 -22.60 12.56 -6.35
CA PRO A 68 -23.13 11.29 -6.82
C PRO A 68 -22.92 11.13 -8.32
N PHE A 69 -22.77 9.88 -8.78
CA PHE A 69 -22.61 9.57 -10.21
C PHE A 69 -23.79 10.10 -11.05
N SER A 70 -25.00 10.22 -10.49
CA SER A 70 -26.15 10.84 -11.16
C SER A 70 -25.95 12.29 -11.59
N GLU A 71 -25.02 13.02 -10.95
CA GLU A 71 -24.75 14.43 -11.24
C GLU A 71 -23.64 14.66 -12.28
N VAL A 72 -22.96 13.59 -12.70
CA VAL A 72 -21.81 13.67 -13.60
C VAL A 72 -21.96 12.72 -14.79
N LYS A 73 -21.17 12.96 -15.85
CA LYS A 73 -20.98 12.00 -16.94
C LYS A 73 -19.56 11.45 -16.88
N ILE A 74 -19.45 10.12 -16.81
CA ILE A 74 -18.17 9.43 -16.69
C ILE A 74 -17.89 8.67 -17.98
N PHE A 75 -16.73 8.92 -18.58
CA PHE A 75 -16.27 8.26 -19.80
C PHE A 75 -14.95 7.54 -19.52
N ARG A 76 -14.84 6.30 -19.97
CA ARG A 76 -13.56 5.59 -19.90
C ARG A 76 -12.58 6.17 -20.92
N LYS A 77 -11.36 6.49 -20.49
CA LYS A 77 -10.27 7.02 -21.33
C LYS A 77 -8.99 6.24 -21.09
N GLY A 78 -8.75 5.21 -21.91
CA GLY A 78 -7.62 4.30 -21.73
C GLY A 78 -7.74 3.53 -20.41
N ARG A 79 -6.76 3.72 -19.51
CA ARG A 79 -6.77 3.16 -18.15
C ARG A 79 -7.44 4.07 -17.11
N GLY A 80 -7.75 5.31 -17.45
CA GLY A 80 -8.38 6.28 -16.55
C GLY A 80 -9.81 6.65 -16.96
N PHE A 81 -10.28 7.74 -16.38
CA PHE A 81 -11.63 8.27 -16.58
C PHE A 81 -11.61 9.75 -16.93
N ARG A 82 -12.59 10.18 -17.72
CA ARG A 82 -12.92 11.57 -17.98
C ARG A 82 -14.28 11.84 -17.37
N ILE A 83 -14.37 12.85 -16.51
CA ILE A 83 -15.57 13.13 -15.72
C ILE A 83 -16.05 14.53 -16.06
N LEU A 84 -17.31 14.69 -16.43
CA LEU A 84 -17.91 15.97 -16.77
C LEU A 84 -19.08 16.31 -15.86
N ARG A 85 -19.11 17.52 -15.30
CA ARG A 85 -20.28 18.09 -14.61
C ARG A 85 -20.73 19.31 -15.39
N ARG A 86 -21.99 19.31 -15.87
CA ARG A 86 -22.56 20.43 -16.66
C ARG A 86 -21.70 20.90 -17.86
N GLY A 87 -20.88 20.01 -18.43
CA GLY A 87 -20.00 20.30 -19.56
C GLY A 87 -18.55 20.64 -19.18
N GLU A 88 -18.27 20.88 -17.90
CA GLU A 88 -16.93 21.15 -17.37
C GLU A 88 -16.26 19.85 -16.94
N GLU A 89 -14.95 19.73 -17.21
CA GLU A 89 -14.18 18.53 -16.85
C GLU A 89 -13.68 18.63 -15.42
N LEU A 90 -14.03 17.64 -14.60
CA LEU A 90 -13.55 17.50 -13.23
C LEU A 90 -12.18 16.79 -13.28
N SER A 91 -11.12 17.55 -13.56
CA SER A 91 -9.76 17.01 -13.63
C SER A 91 -9.32 16.47 -12.29
N GLU A 92 -8.61 15.35 -12.32
CA GLU A 92 -8.04 14.69 -11.13
C GLU A 92 -9.06 14.23 -10.09
N ALA A 93 -10.34 14.13 -10.42
CA ALA A 93 -11.34 13.61 -9.49
C ALA A 93 -11.10 12.12 -9.16
N ALA A 94 -11.29 11.75 -7.90
CA ALA A 94 -11.29 10.36 -7.46
C ALA A 94 -12.68 9.75 -7.67
N LEU A 95 -12.73 8.45 -7.92
CA LEU A 95 -13.95 7.68 -8.18
C LEU A 95 -14.09 6.55 -7.18
N VAL A 96 -15.26 6.47 -6.55
CA VAL A 96 -15.66 5.35 -5.71
C VAL A 96 -16.89 4.71 -6.34
N PHE A 97 -16.75 3.47 -6.81
CA PHE A 97 -17.85 2.77 -7.45
C PHE A 97 -18.88 2.25 -6.44
N PRO A 98 -20.15 2.06 -6.86
CA PRO A 98 -21.15 1.39 -6.03
C PRO A 98 -20.64 0.05 -5.51
N GLY A 99 -21.03 -0.31 -4.30
CA GLY A 99 -20.67 -1.55 -3.63
C GLY A 99 -19.35 -1.51 -2.88
N ALA A 100 -18.53 -0.47 -3.00
CA ALA A 100 -17.42 -0.24 -2.06
C ALA A 100 -17.97 0.05 -0.65
N VAL A 101 -17.22 -0.33 0.38
CA VAL A 101 -17.60 -0.18 1.78
C VAL A 101 -16.48 0.52 2.54
N PHE A 102 -16.81 1.63 3.18
CA PHE A 102 -15.94 2.29 4.16
C PHE A 102 -16.35 1.88 5.56
N MET A 103 -15.39 1.44 6.38
CA MET A 103 -15.63 1.04 7.76
C MET A 103 -15.26 2.13 8.76
N ASP A 104 -14.50 3.13 8.33
CA ASP A 104 -14.07 4.28 9.13
C ASP A 104 -14.10 5.56 8.30
N ARG A 105 -14.17 6.69 9.00
CA ARG A 105 -14.04 8.04 8.41
C ARG A 105 -12.62 8.39 7.99
N GLU A 106 -11.62 7.82 8.66
CA GLU A 106 -10.20 8.14 8.46
C GLU A 106 -9.66 7.48 7.17
N VAL A 107 -10.30 7.74 6.02
CA VAL A 107 -9.89 7.23 4.71
C VAL A 107 -9.75 8.41 3.76
N GLY A 108 -8.51 8.82 3.50
CA GLY A 108 -8.18 9.89 2.56
C GLY A 108 -8.04 9.37 1.13
N LEU A 109 -8.66 10.07 0.19
CA LEU A 109 -8.60 9.78 -1.25
C LEU A 109 -7.89 10.94 -1.97
N SER A 110 -6.70 10.67 -2.51
CA SER A 110 -5.98 11.67 -3.31
C SER A 110 -6.57 11.76 -4.73
N PRO A 111 -6.20 12.81 -5.50
CA PRO A 111 -6.70 12.99 -6.85
C PRO A 111 -6.48 11.78 -7.77
N GLY A 112 -7.48 11.42 -8.56
CA GLY A 112 -7.45 10.30 -9.51
C GLY A 112 -7.51 8.90 -8.89
N VAL A 113 -7.66 8.77 -7.57
CA VAL A 113 -7.87 7.45 -6.92
C VAL A 113 -9.12 6.78 -7.48
N VAL A 114 -9.06 5.46 -7.66
CA VAL A 114 -10.21 4.66 -8.09
C VAL A 114 -10.43 3.52 -7.10
N VAL A 115 -11.63 3.44 -6.53
CA VAL A 115 -12.06 2.37 -5.64
C VAL A 115 -13.16 1.57 -6.33
N GLU A 116 -12.89 0.32 -6.66
CA GLU A 116 -13.79 -0.59 -7.37
C GLU A 116 -14.82 -1.26 -6.43
N PRO A 117 -15.91 -1.83 -6.98
CA PRO A 117 -16.95 -2.48 -6.19
C PRO A 117 -16.43 -3.57 -5.24
N GLY A 118 -17.02 -3.67 -4.05
CA GLY A 118 -16.71 -4.70 -3.06
C GLY A 118 -15.37 -4.53 -2.35
N ALA A 119 -14.59 -3.48 -2.65
CA ALA A 119 -13.47 -3.10 -1.81
C ALA A 119 -13.96 -2.69 -0.40
N LEU A 120 -13.28 -3.16 0.63
CA LEU A 120 -13.58 -2.90 2.04
C LEU A 120 -12.41 -2.14 2.67
N LEU A 121 -12.65 -0.91 3.14
CA LEU A 121 -11.60 0.00 3.59
C LEU A 121 -11.81 0.43 5.05
N TYR A 122 -10.82 0.15 5.89
CA TYR A 122 -10.70 0.64 7.26
C TYR A 122 -9.68 1.78 7.34
N GLY A 123 -9.85 2.64 8.34
CA GLY A 123 -8.96 3.75 8.66
C GLY A 123 -7.94 3.40 9.77
N PRO A 124 -6.90 4.23 9.97
CA PRO A 124 -6.51 5.33 9.10
C PRO A 124 -5.89 4.81 7.80
N THR A 125 -6.30 5.33 6.64
CA THR A 125 -5.76 4.95 5.33
C THR A 125 -5.64 6.20 4.45
N LEU A 126 -4.52 6.37 3.74
CA LEU A 126 -4.36 7.42 2.73
C LEU A 126 -3.98 6.79 1.39
N LEU A 127 -4.88 6.94 0.42
CA LEU A 127 -4.67 6.51 -0.95
C LEU A 127 -4.03 7.65 -1.75
N GLY A 128 -2.81 7.43 -2.25
CA GLY A 128 -2.04 8.42 -3.01
C GLY A 128 -2.57 8.60 -4.44
N PRO A 129 -2.16 9.66 -5.15
CA PRO A 129 -2.76 10.05 -6.42
C PRO A 129 -2.76 8.91 -7.44
N GLY A 130 -3.88 8.72 -8.14
CA GLY A 130 -4.00 7.67 -9.16
C GLY A 130 -3.93 6.23 -8.64
N THR A 131 -4.00 5.99 -7.32
CA THR A 131 -4.02 4.63 -6.76
C THR A 131 -5.31 3.90 -7.13
N GLU A 132 -5.17 2.65 -7.56
CA GLU A 132 -6.30 1.74 -7.82
C GLU A 132 -6.48 0.79 -6.65
N VAL A 133 -7.66 0.80 -6.04
CA VAL A 133 -8.14 -0.22 -5.10
C VAL A 133 -9.18 -1.07 -5.81
N ARG A 134 -8.78 -2.29 -6.18
CA ARG A 134 -9.56 -3.14 -7.08
C ARG A 134 -10.60 -3.99 -6.36
N GLN A 135 -11.45 -4.62 -7.16
CA GLN A 135 -12.60 -5.39 -6.70
C GLN A 135 -12.22 -6.40 -5.60
N GLY A 136 -12.92 -6.29 -4.46
CA GLY A 136 -12.74 -7.20 -3.32
C GLY A 136 -11.46 -7.00 -2.51
N ALA A 137 -10.67 -5.95 -2.76
CA ALA A 137 -9.54 -5.61 -1.90
C ALA A 137 -9.99 -5.40 -0.45
N TYR A 138 -9.18 -5.85 0.51
CA TYR A 138 -9.44 -5.69 1.93
C TYR A 138 -8.34 -4.86 2.60
N VAL A 139 -8.60 -3.57 2.81
CA VAL A 139 -7.67 -2.62 3.43
C VAL A 139 -8.04 -2.46 4.90
N ARG A 140 -7.13 -2.83 5.81
CA ARG A 140 -7.39 -3.01 7.25
C ARG A 140 -6.90 -1.86 8.13
N GLY A 141 -6.61 -0.70 7.53
CA GLY A 141 -6.09 0.45 8.24
C GLY A 141 -4.57 0.42 8.42
N GLU A 142 -4.06 1.60 8.80
CA GLU A 142 -2.64 1.98 8.82
C GLU A 142 -1.98 1.77 7.44
N VAL A 143 -2.67 2.15 6.36
CA VAL A 143 -2.15 1.96 4.99
C VAL A 143 -1.88 3.30 4.32
N LEU A 144 -0.65 3.48 3.84
CA LEU A 144 -0.25 4.61 3.01
C LEU A 144 0.19 4.11 1.64
N THR A 145 -0.31 4.74 0.59
CA THR A 145 0.14 4.51 -0.79
C THR A 145 0.64 5.81 -1.40
N GLY A 146 1.73 5.72 -2.17
CA GLY A 146 2.24 6.79 -3.02
C GLY A 146 1.44 6.90 -4.33
N GLU A 147 2.04 7.52 -5.34
CA GLU A 147 1.39 7.73 -6.63
C GLU A 147 1.26 6.43 -7.45
N GLY A 148 0.10 6.21 -8.08
CA GLY A 148 -0.11 5.15 -9.08
C GLY A 148 0.05 3.74 -8.53
N CYS A 149 -0.19 3.53 -7.24
CA CYS A 149 -0.12 2.22 -6.61
C CYS A 149 -1.33 1.35 -7.01
N VAL A 150 -1.20 0.04 -6.81
CA VAL A 150 -2.32 -0.90 -7.02
C VAL A 150 -2.47 -1.81 -5.81
N ILE A 151 -3.63 -1.68 -5.13
CA ILE A 151 -4.13 -2.69 -4.20
C ILE A 151 -5.14 -3.54 -4.96
N GLY A 152 -4.70 -4.75 -5.26
CA GLY A 152 -5.32 -5.61 -6.26
C GLY A 152 -6.58 -6.37 -5.86
N HIS A 153 -7.07 -7.16 -6.81
CA HIS A 153 -8.24 -8.01 -6.61
C HIS A 153 -8.02 -8.97 -5.44
N THR A 154 -8.91 -8.91 -4.44
CA THR A 154 -8.85 -9.74 -3.21
C THR A 154 -7.49 -9.71 -2.51
N THR A 155 -6.72 -8.63 -2.69
CA THR A 155 -5.50 -8.38 -1.94
C THR A 155 -5.88 -7.83 -0.57
N GLU A 156 -5.32 -8.44 0.48
CA GLU A 156 -5.46 -7.95 1.86
C GLU A 156 -4.21 -7.15 2.25
N VAL A 157 -4.43 -5.94 2.78
CA VAL A 157 -3.37 -5.03 3.23
C VAL A 157 -3.65 -4.56 4.65
N LYS A 158 -2.63 -4.60 5.51
CA LYS A 158 -2.71 -4.09 6.88
C LYS A 158 -1.38 -3.49 7.30
N ARG A 159 -1.38 -2.28 7.87
CA ARG A 159 -0.19 -1.62 8.40
C ARG A 159 0.98 -1.66 7.42
N ALA A 160 0.82 -0.98 6.29
CA ALA A 160 1.74 -1.11 5.16
C ALA A 160 1.96 0.21 4.44
N LEU A 161 3.18 0.38 3.94
CA LEU A 161 3.58 1.51 3.10
C LEU A 161 3.88 1.02 1.69
N PHE A 162 3.26 1.64 0.70
CA PHE A 162 3.55 1.46 -0.71
C PHE A 162 4.12 2.77 -1.21
N LEU A 163 5.39 2.79 -1.64
CA LEU A 163 5.94 3.92 -2.37
C LEU A 163 5.47 3.87 -3.84
N ASP A 164 5.75 4.94 -4.57
CA ASP A 164 5.18 5.19 -5.90
C ASP A 164 5.23 3.97 -6.83
N ARG A 165 4.07 3.66 -7.41
CA ARG A 165 3.85 2.64 -8.42
C ARG A 165 4.12 1.21 -7.94
N ALA A 166 4.15 0.99 -6.63
CA ALA A 166 4.15 -0.34 -6.03
C ALA A 166 2.80 -1.05 -6.24
N LYS A 167 2.84 -2.35 -6.53
CA LYS A 167 1.68 -3.13 -6.98
C LYS A 167 1.58 -4.44 -6.22
N ALA A 168 0.44 -4.66 -5.57
CA ALA A 168 0.01 -5.94 -5.02
C ALA A 168 -1.26 -6.39 -5.77
N GLY A 169 -1.11 -6.71 -7.05
CA GLY A 169 -2.21 -6.67 -8.03
C GLY A 169 -3.25 -7.79 -7.93
N HIS A 170 -2.90 -8.94 -7.34
CA HIS A 170 -3.78 -10.12 -7.34
C HIS A 170 -3.51 -11.04 -6.15
N PHE A 171 -4.54 -11.34 -5.35
CA PHE A 171 -4.54 -12.40 -4.32
C PHE A 171 -3.39 -12.31 -3.31
N ALA A 172 -2.91 -11.10 -3.01
CA ALA A 172 -1.73 -10.92 -2.16
C ALA A 172 -2.12 -10.68 -0.69
N TYR A 173 -1.20 -11.00 0.22
CA TYR A 173 -1.27 -10.58 1.62
C TYR A 173 -0.08 -9.67 1.94
N VAL A 174 -0.35 -8.44 2.37
CA VAL A 174 0.65 -7.42 2.70
C VAL A 174 0.38 -6.92 4.13
N GLY A 175 1.00 -7.57 5.11
CA GLY A 175 0.91 -7.21 6.52
C GLY A 175 2.22 -6.63 7.05
N ASP A 176 2.19 -5.50 7.75
CA ASP A 176 3.36 -4.97 8.48
C ASP A 176 4.60 -4.81 7.58
N SER A 177 4.40 -4.29 6.37
CA SER A 177 5.40 -4.37 5.29
C SER A 177 5.61 -3.02 4.60
N LEU A 178 6.81 -2.84 4.05
CA LEU A 178 7.22 -1.63 3.34
C LEU A 178 7.62 -2.03 1.91
N LEU A 179 6.94 -1.46 0.92
CA LEU A 179 7.16 -1.69 -0.49
C LEU A 179 7.75 -0.43 -1.11
N GLY A 180 8.96 -0.55 -1.64
CA GLY A 180 9.64 0.50 -2.39
C GLY A 180 8.96 0.83 -3.71
N ARG A 181 9.50 1.80 -4.42
CA ARG A 181 8.94 2.25 -5.71
C ARG A 181 9.04 1.16 -6.74
N GLU A 182 8.07 1.08 -7.64
CA GLU A 182 8.02 0.07 -8.72
C GLU A 182 8.12 -1.38 -8.24
N VAL A 183 7.83 -1.65 -6.96
CA VAL A 183 7.71 -3.02 -6.48
C VAL A 183 6.51 -3.68 -7.13
N ASN A 184 6.65 -4.94 -7.55
CA ASN A 184 5.53 -5.70 -8.09
C ASN A 184 5.48 -7.08 -7.44
N LEU A 185 4.35 -7.35 -6.81
CA LEU A 185 4.07 -8.64 -6.24
C LEU A 185 3.37 -9.53 -7.26
N GLY A 186 4.01 -10.65 -7.59
CA GLY A 186 3.38 -11.70 -8.37
C GLY A 186 2.06 -12.16 -7.76
N ALA A 187 1.16 -12.66 -8.61
CA ALA A 187 -0.16 -13.09 -8.16
C ALA A 187 -0.02 -14.14 -7.05
N GLY A 188 -0.73 -13.95 -5.95
CA GLY A 188 -0.65 -14.86 -4.82
C GLY A 188 0.63 -14.73 -3.99
N THR A 189 1.37 -13.62 -4.01
CA THR A 189 2.49 -13.41 -3.07
C THR A 189 1.99 -13.14 -1.64
N LYS A 190 2.61 -13.75 -0.63
CA LYS A 190 2.26 -13.54 0.79
C LYS A 190 3.47 -13.01 1.55
N LEU A 191 3.31 -11.86 2.19
CA LEU A 191 4.29 -11.30 3.11
C LEU A 191 3.90 -11.69 4.54
N ALA A 192 4.40 -12.83 5.01
CA ALA A 192 4.08 -13.30 6.36
C ALA A 192 4.71 -12.36 7.40
N ASN A 193 3.93 -11.98 8.41
CA ASN A 193 4.29 -10.96 9.39
C ASN A 193 4.43 -11.47 10.82
N LEU A 194 3.98 -12.70 11.10
CA LEU A 194 3.98 -13.28 12.44
C LEU A 194 4.88 -14.51 12.49
N ARG A 195 5.80 -14.55 13.46
CA ARG A 195 6.63 -15.73 13.73
C ARG A 195 5.76 -16.89 14.21
N LEU A 196 6.10 -18.11 13.75
CA LEU A 196 5.53 -19.34 14.28
C LEU A 196 5.86 -19.52 15.77
N THR A 197 7.05 -19.07 16.18
CA THR A 197 7.48 -19.07 17.58
C THR A 197 6.99 -17.82 18.31
N ARG A 198 6.98 -17.88 19.65
CA ARG A 198 6.74 -16.70 20.50
C ARG A 198 7.91 -15.70 20.38
N GLY A 199 7.67 -14.45 20.76
CA GLY A 199 8.66 -13.36 20.76
C GLY A 199 8.56 -12.38 19.59
N THR A 200 9.42 -11.37 19.60
CA THR A 200 9.52 -10.32 18.56
C THR A 200 10.18 -10.83 17.28
N VAL A 201 9.98 -10.15 16.16
CA VAL A 201 10.67 -10.41 14.90
C VAL A 201 12.14 -10.00 15.04
N ARG A 202 13.04 -10.84 14.53
CA ARG A 202 14.49 -10.60 14.53
C ARG A 202 15.02 -10.67 13.12
N VAL A 203 15.92 -9.76 12.78
CA VAL A 203 16.54 -9.66 11.45
C VAL A 203 18.01 -10.01 11.56
N ARG A 204 18.50 -10.90 10.69
CA ARG A 204 19.90 -11.32 10.67
C ARG A 204 20.70 -10.50 9.66
N VAL A 205 21.77 -9.86 10.12
CA VAL A 205 22.64 -8.99 9.31
C VAL A 205 24.10 -9.26 9.64
N GLY A 206 24.91 -9.65 8.66
CA GLY A 206 26.34 -9.88 8.86
C GLY A 206 26.66 -10.90 9.97
N GLY A 207 25.79 -11.90 10.16
CA GLY A 207 25.93 -12.91 11.22
C GLY A 207 25.43 -12.49 12.60
N GLN A 208 25.00 -11.23 12.79
CA GLN A 208 24.40 -10.74 14.02
C GLN A 208 22.87 -10.73 13.90
N GLU A 209 22.18 -10.94 15.02
CA GLU A 209 20.73 -10.79 15.10
C GLU A 209 20.37 -9.45 15.73
N VAL A 210 19.53 -8.68 15.03
CA VAL A 210 18.95 -7.44 15.52
C VAL A 210 17.50 -7.71 15.91
N ASP A 211 17.14 -7.39 17.15
CA ASP A 211 15.75 -7.45 17.61
C ASP A 211 15.01 -6.20 17.13
N THR A 212 13.87 -6.38 16.45
CA THR A 212 13.10 -5.26 15.90
C THR A 212 12.20 -4.61 16.95
N GLY A 213 11.97 -5.28 18.10
CA GLY A 213 10.97 -4.88 19.09
C GLY A 213 9.52 -5.19 18.67
N LEU A 214 9.28 -5.53 17.41
CA LEU A 214 7.94 -5.72 16.86
C LEU A 214 7.48 -7.17 17.00
N ARG A 215 6.27 -7.41 17.54
CA ARG A 215 5.66 -8.74 17.51
C ARG A 215 5.27 -9.18 16.09
N LYS A 216 4.96 -8.22 15.22
CA LYS A 216 4.63 -8.45 13.81
C LYS A 216 5.43 -7.50 12.92
N LEU A 217 6.11 -8.08 11.94
CA LEU A 217 6.84 -7.40 10.88
C LEU A 217 6.90 -8.35 9.69
N GLY A 218 6.39 -7.90 8.54
CA GLY A 218 6.39 -8.63 7.28
C GLY A 218 7.73 -8.49 6.57
N ALA A 219 7.71 -7.79 5.44
CA ALA A 219 8.89 -7.61 4.60
C ALA A 219 9.21 -6.15 4.34
N VAL A 220 10.50 -5.89 4.08
CA VAL A 220 10.98 -4.62 3.51
C VAL A 220 11.47 -4.94 2.11
N LEU A 221 10.77 -4.45 1.10
CA LEU A 221 11.08 -4.68 -0.30
C LEU A 221 11.62 -3.38 -0.88
N GLY A 222 12.92 -3.31 -1.17
CA GLY A 222 13.53 -2.12 -1.75
C GLY A 222 13.00 -1.77 -3.14
N ASP A 223 13.38 -0.59 -3.62
CA ASP A 223 12.94 -0.07 -4.92
C ASP A 223 13.18 -1.08 -6.05
N GLY A 224 12.16 -1.32 -6.87
CA GLY A 224 12.20 -2.18 -8.05
C GLY A 224 12.19 -3.69 -7.76
N VAL A 225 11.97 -4.12 -6.51
CA VAL A 225 11.86 -5.56 -6.20
C VAL A 225 10.67 -6.19 -6.93
N GLN A 226 10.88 -7.38 -7.51
CA GLN A 226 9.83 -8.15 -8.17
C GLN A 226 9.71 -9.53 -7.52
N THR A 227 8.50 -9.96 -7.19
CA THR A 227 8.24 -11.33 -6.74
C THR A 227 7.49 -12.13 -7.79
N GLY A 228 7.85 -13.40 -7.94
CA GLY A 228 7.14 -14.35 -8.77
C GLY A 228 5.84 -14.81 -8.12
N CYS A 229 4.92 -15.32 -8.93
CA CYS A 229 3.63 -15.81 -8.45
C CYS A 229 3.81 -16.86 -7.33
N ASN A 230 2.91 -16.82 -6.36
CA ASN A 230 2.88 -17.72 -5.21
C ASN A 230 4.18 -17.75 -4.37
N SER A 231 5.03 -16.74 -4.46
CA SER A 231 6.15 -16.59 -3.54
C SER A 231 5.68 -16.24 -2.12
N VAL A 232 6.47 -16.60 -1.13
CA VAL A 232 6.22 -16.24 0.27
C VAL A 232 7.47 -15.61 0.86
N THR A 233 7.34 -14.55 1.64
CA THR A 233 8.43 -14.06 2.49
C THR A 233 8.12 -14.35 3.95
N ASN A 234 9.10 -14.83 4.69
CA ASN A 234 8.97 -14.99 6.13
C ASN A 234 9.02 -13.62 6.87
N PRO A 235 8.55 -13.56 8.12
CA PRO A 235 8.64 -12.34 8.93
C PRO A 235 10.08 -11.84 9.05
N GLY A 236 10.32 -10.56 8.77
CA GLY A 236 11.66 -9.96 8.79
C GLY A 236 12.50 -10.25 7.55
N THR A 237 11.88 -10.45 6.38
CA THR A 237 12.58 -10.61 5.09
C THR A 237 12.84 -9.26 4.45
N PHE A 238 14.11 -8.89 4.29
CA PHE A 238 14.52 -7.57 3.80
C PHE A 238 15.25 -7.76 2.47
N LEU A 239 14.63 -7.36 1.36
CA LEU A 239 15.18 -7.46 0.02
C LEU A 239 15.71 -6.10 -0.43
N GLY A 240 17.01 -6.01 -0.72
CA GLY A 240 17.61 -4.81 -1.27
C GLY A 240 17.08 -4.45 -2.66
N PRO A 241 17.30 -3.20 -3.13
CA PRO A 241 16.74 -2.70 -4.39
C PRO A 241 17.03 -3.59 -5.61
N GLY A 242 16.04 -3.75 -6.48
CA GLY A 242 16.14 -4.51 -7.73
C GLY A 242 16.26 -6.02 -7.57
N SER A 243 15.98 -6.57 -6.38
CA SER A 243 16.01 -8.02 -6.16
C SER A 243 14.81 -8.73 -6.80
N LEU A 244 15.02 -9.99 -7.18
CA LEU A 244 14.02 -10.85 -7.81
C LEU A 244 13.77 -12.08 -6.93
N VAL A 245 12.51 -12.39 -6.66
CA VAL A 245 12.11 -13.67 -6.05
C VAL A 245 11.45 -14.52 -7.13
N LEU A 246 11.93 -15.74 -7.35
CA LEU A 246 11.33 -16.60 -8.37
C LEU A 246 9.94 -17.13 -7.92
N PRO A 247 9.07 -17.54 -8.86
CA PRO A 247 7.78 -18.11 -8.53
C PRO A 247 7.90 -19.32 -7.58
N ASN A 248 6.93 -19.47 -6.66
CA ASN A 248 6.85 -20.53 -5.66
C ASN A 248 8.04 -20.61 -4.68
N VAL A 249 8.86 -19.57 -4.57
CA VAL A 249 9.96 -19.51 -3.59
C VAL A 249 9.49 -19.01 -2.24
N THR A 250 9.96 -19.65 -1.17
CA THR A 250 9.81 -19.17 0.21
C THR A 250 11.10 -18.51 0.66
N VAL A 251 11.10 -17.19 0.78
CA VAL A 251 12.26 -16.42 1.22
C VAL A 251 12.35 -16.45 2.76
N GLY A 252 13.50 -16.87 3.26
CA GLY A 252 13.82 -16.87 4.69
C GLY A 252 13.94 -15.46 5.29
N PRO A 253 13.86 -15.33 6.63
CA PRO A 253 14.13 -14.06 7.30
C PRO A 253 15.60 -13.65 7.11
N GLY A 254 15.86 -12.35 7.10
CA GLY A 254 17.21 -11.79 6.96
C GLY A 254 17.31 -10.74 5.85
N VAL A 255 18.53 -10.25 5.65
CA VAL A 255 18.84 -9.18 4.70
C VAL A 255 19.52 -9.73 3.47
N PHE A 256 18.93 -9.42 2.31
CA PHE A 256 19.43 -9.81 1.01
C PHE A 256 19.96 -8.56 0.29
N PRO A 257 21.20 -8.57 -0.22
CA PRO A 257 21.77 -7.43 -0.93
C PRO A 257 20.94 -7.00 -2.14
N ALA A 258 21.16 -5.77 -2.61
CA ALA A 258 20.57 -5.27 -3.84
C ALA A 258 20.85 -6.21 -5.03
N ARG A 259 19.88 -6.32 -5.94
CA ARG A 259 19.94 -7.15 -7.17
C ARG A 259 20.16 -8.65 -6.89
N SER A 260 19.72 -9.14 -5.73
CA SER A 260 19.75 -10.57 -5.43
C SER A 260 18.70 -11.31 -6.25
N VAL A 261 19.01 -12.54 -6.67
CA VAL A 261 18.03 -13.45 -7.28
C VAL A 261 17.78 -14.62 -6.35
N ILE A 262 16.62 -14.64 -5.71
CA ILE A 262 16.25 -15.66 -4.72
C ILE A 262 15.54 -16.80 -5.44
N LYS A 263 16.18 -17.96 -5.44
CA LYS A 263 15.74 -19.15 -6.20
C LYS A 263 15.23 -20.26 -5.30
N LYS A 264 15.55 -20.23 -4.01
CA LYS A 264 15.27 -21.25 -2.99
C LYS A 264 15.20 -20.59 -1.62
#